data_AF-A0A382MVE5-F1
#
_entry.id   AF-A0A382MVE5-F1
#
_cell.length_a   1.000
_cell.length_b   1.000
_cell.length_c   1.000
_cell.angle_alpha   90.00
_cell.angle_beta   90.00
_cell.angle_gamma   90.00
#
_symmetry.space_group_name_H-M   'P 1'
#
loop_
_entity.id
_entity.type
_entity.pdbx_description
1 polymer ?
#
loop_
_entity_poly.entity_id
_entity_poly.type
_entity_poly.pdbx_seq_one_letter_code
_entity_poly.pdbx_strand_id
1 'polypeptide(L)'
;MKIARLMQDKKETYGIVKDDHVATKESITYETGIPLPPYIKDFLFDGWYDEIKDKISNTSFQDRLEKFRLLEPIPNPSKIICLTFNYPNHAKEQNLTSTEDPVIFFKPRTALCGTGSNIICPSFVKQLDYEIELAIIIGKTCKNVAEDKSIDCI
;
A
#
# COMPACT_ATOMS: atom_id res chain seq x y z
N MET A 1 -6.37 3.80 11.86
CA MET A 1 -5.03 3.23 12.11
C MET A 1 -4.40 2.92 10.75
N LYS A 2 -3.10 3.13 10.55
CA LYS A 2 -2.43 2.91 9.25
C LYS A 2 -1.32 1.88 9.42
N ILE A 3 -1.07 1.06 8.40
CA ILE A 3 0.05 0.11 8.37
C ILE A 3 1.04 0.61 7.34
N ALA A 4 2.33 0.60 7.67
CA ALA A 4 3.38 1.09 6.79
C ALA A 4 4.56 0.12 6.74
N ARG A 5 5.16 0.00 5.55
CA ARG A 5 6.46 -0.61 5.36
C ARG A 5 7.53 0.48 5.45
N LEU A 6 8.57 0.23 6.22
CA LEU A 6 9.49 1.24 6.74
C LEU A 6 10.95 0.81 6.52
N MET A 7 11.83 1.79 6.36
CA MET A 7 13.28 1.60 6.32
C MET A 7 13.94 2.54 7.31
N GLN A 8 14.80 1.99 8.17
CA GLN A 8 15.64 2.74 9.10
C GLN A 8 17.06 2.14 9.05
N ASP A 9 18.09 2.97 8.87
CA ASP A 9 19.49 2.53 8.86
C ASP A 9 19.78 1.32 7.95
N LYS A 10 19.17 1.32 6.75
CA LYS A 10 19.24 0.24 5.74
C LYS A 10 18.61 -1.10 6.19
N LYS A 11 17.93 -1.12 7.33
CA LYS A 11 17.13 -2.24 7.80
C LYS A 11 15.66 -1.97 7.51
N GLU A 12 15.05 -2.91 6.79
CA GLU A 12 13.62 -2.89 6.53
C GLU A 12 12.84 -3.44 7.73
N THR A 13 11.70 -2.82 8.02
CA THR A 13 10.69 -3.32 8.93
C THR A 13 9.30 -2.90 8.45
N TYR A 14 8.26 -3.21 9.20
CA TYR A 14 6.93 -2.64 9.04
C TYR A 14 6.37 -2.28 10.42
N GLY A 15 5.30 -1.50 10.44
CA GLY A 15 4.71 -1.06 11.69
C GLY A 15 3.36 -0.43 11.51
N ILE A 16 2.78 -0.07 12.65
CA ILE A 16 1.51 0.61 12.75
C ILE A 16 1.78 2.08 13.01
N VAL A 17 1.14 2.94 12.23
CA VAL A 17 1.26 4.39 12.31
C VAL A 17 -0.01 5.00 12.93
N LYS A 18 0.19 5.84 13.94
CA LYS A 18 -0.84 6.61 14.63
C LYS A 18 -0.26 7.96 15.05
N ASP A 19 -0.92 9.05 14.67
CA ASP A 19 -0.56 10.43 15.07
C ASP A 19 0.94 10.76 14.89
N ASP A 20 1.49 10.47 13.71
CA ASP A 20 2.91 10.62 13.34
C ASP A 20 3.91 9.83 14.19
N HIS A 21 3.43 8.83 14.90
CA HIS A 21 4.24 7.87 15.63
C HIS A 21 4.03 6.46 15.10
N VAL A 22 5.02 5.62 15.37
CA VAL A 22 5.15 4.26 14.85
C VAL A 22 5.35 3.31 16.02
N ALA A 23 4.58 2.22 16.00
CA ALA A 23 4.91 0.98 16.69
C ALA A 23 5.47 0.01 15.63
N THR A 24 6.77 -0.29 15.71
CA THR A 24 7.43 -1.19 14.75
C THR A 24 7.06 -2.63 15.05
N LYS A 25 7.24 -3.53 14.08
CA LYS A 25 7.13 -4.98 14.28
C LYS A 25 7.95 -5.42 15.50
N GLU A 26 9.19 -4.93 15.63
CA GLU A 26 10.07 -5.23 16.75
C GLU A 26 9.48 -4.77 18.09
N SER A 27 8.98 -3.53 18.20
CA SER A 27 8.38 -3.03 19.44
C SER A 27 7.09 -3.75 19.79
N ILE A 28 6.24 -4.02 18.80
CA ILE A 28 5.00 -4.79 18.97
C ILE A 28 5.32 -6.20 19.48
N THR A 29 6.28 -6.90 18.87
CA THR A 29 6.69 -8.24 19.30
C THR A 29 7.23 -8.23 20.72
N TYR A 30 8.06 -7.25 21.08
CA TYR A 30 8.59 -7.11 22.43
C TYR A 30 7.48 -6.89 23.48
N GLU A 31 6.54 -5.99 23.20
CA GLU A 31 5.49 -5.62 24.17
C GLU A 31 4.38 -6.66 24.30
N THR A 32 4.00 -7.30 23.18
CA THR A 32 2.88 -8.26 23.16
C THR A 32 3.31 -9.70 23.41
N GLY A 33 4.60 -10.01 23.26
CA GLY A 33 5.16 -11.36 23.26
C GLY A 33 4.80 -12.19 22.01
N ILE A 34 4.10 -11.62 21.03
CA ILE A 34 3.68 -12.31 19.81
C ILE A 34 4.79 -12.20 18.75
N PRO A 35 5.32 -13.33 18.23
CA PRO A 35 6.40 -13.33 17.26
C PRO A 35 5.86 -13.01 15.86
N LEU A 36 5.74 -11.73 15.54
CA LEU A 36 5.24 -11.27 14.25
C LEU A 36 6.13 -11.76 13.09
N PRO A 37 5.55 -12.00 11.91
CA PRO A 37 6.28 -12.58 10.79
C PRO A 37 7.34 -11.62 10.26
N PRO A 38 8.37 -12.13 9.56
CA PRO A 38 9.44 -11.27 9.05
C PRO A 38 8.96 -10.32 7.94
N TYR A 39 7.97 -10.72 7.14
CA TYR A 39 7.51 -9.97 5.97
C TYR A 39 6.11 -9.38 6.15
N ILE A 40 5.92 -8.16 5.65
CA ILE A 40 4.64 -7.44 5.77
C ILE A 40 3.48 -8.15 5.05
N LYS A 41 3.77 -8.92 3.99
CA LYS A 41 2.72 -9.64 3.25
C LYS A 41 2.08 -10.71 4.12
N ASP A 42 2.90 -11.47 4.83
CA ASP A 42 2.43 -12.47 5.80
C ASP A 42 1.64 -11.76 6.91
N PHE A 43 2.14 -10.64 7.41
CA PHE A 43 1.44 -9.84 8.43
C PHE A 43 0.03 -9.39 7.99
N LEU A 44 -0.10 -8.94 6.74
CA LEU A 44 -1.35 -8.41 6.19
C LEU A 44 -2.33 -9.51 5.79
N PHE A 45 -1.84 -10.65 5.30
CA PHE A 45 -2.68 -11.62 4.59
C PHE A 45 -2.86 -12.96 5.31
N ASP A 46 -2.05 -13.26 6.33
CA ASP A 46 -2.10 -14.53 7.06
C ASP A 46 -2.73 -14.39 8.47
N GLY A 47 -3.55 -13.36 8.69
CA GLY A 47 -4.32 -13.18 9.93
C GLY A 47 -3.54 -12.62 11.13
N TRP A 48 -2.26 -12.32 10.99
CA TRP A 48 -1.44 -11.79 12.09
C TRP A 48 -1.91 -10.47 12.68
N TYR A 49 -2.58 -9.64 11.87
CA TYR A 49 -3.19 -8.42 12.39
C TYR A 49 -4.26 -8.73 13.47
N ASP A 50 -5.07 -9.77 13.24
CA ASP A 50 -6.12 -10.18 14.18
C ASP A 50 -5.56 -10.69 15.50
N GLU A 51 -4.38 -11.32 15.48
CA GLU A 51 -3.68 -11.80 16.70
C GLU A 51 -3.26 -10.65 17.63
N ILE A 52 -3.03 -9.45 17.08
CA ILE A 52 -2.51 -8.31 17.85
C ILE A 52 -3.51 -7.15 18.01
N LYS A 53 -4.62 -7.11 17.26
CA LYS A 53 -5.55 -5.96 17.23
C LYS A 53 -6.06 -5.51 18.59
N ASP A 54 -6.33 -6.46 19.49
CA ASP A 54 -6.85 -6.17 20.83
C ASP A 54 -5.75 -5.71 21.80
N LYS A 55 -4.48 -6.04 21.48
CA LYS A 55 -3.30 -5.70 22.30
C LYS A 55 -2.65 -4.39 21.86
N ILE A 56 -2.83 -3.97 20.61
CA ILE A 56 -2.28 -2.74 20.03
C ILE A 56 -2.72 -1.47 20.77
N SER A 57 -3.92 -1.48 21.35
CA SER A 57 -4.45 -0.32 22.09
C SER A 57 -3.53 0.12 23.24
N ASN A 58 -2.79 -0.84 23.82
CA ASN A 58 -1.83 -0.62 24.90
C ASN A 58 -0.37 -0.54 24.42
N THR A 59 -0.14 -0.67 23.10
CA THR A 59 1.22 -0.63 22.55
C THR A 59 1.74 0.79 22.55
N SER A 60 3.01 0.95 22.90
CA SER A 60 3.66 2.24 22.91
C SER A 60 4.08 2.67 21.50
N PHE A 61 3.58 3.83 21.06
CA PHE A 61 3.95 4.46 19.78
C PHE A 61 5.13 5.41 20.00
N GLN A 62 6.30 4.87 20.32
CA GLN A 62 7.44 5.68 20.80
C GLN A 62 8.25 6.34 19.70
N ASP A 63 8.32 5.73 18.51
CA ASP A 63 9.14 6.26 17.44
C ASP A 63 8.38 7.25 16.58
N ARG A 64 9.00 8.39 16.27
CA ARG A 64 8.43 9.36 15.32
C ARG A 64 8.56 8.81 13.90
N LEU A 65 7.51 8.95 13.10
CA LEU A 65 7.46 8.47 11.72
C LEU A 65 8.60 9.03 10.85
N GLU A 66 9.01 10.28 11.12
CA GLU A 66 10.09 10.99 10.43
C GLU A 66 11.46 10.29 10.53
N LYS A 67 11.67 9.42 11.53
CA LYS A 67 12.88 8.59 11.65
C LYS A 67 12.99 7.55 10.53
N PHE A 68 11.89 7.27 9.83
CA PHE A 68 11.80 6.20 8.84
C PHE A 68 11.58 6.76 7.45
N ARG A 69 12.20 6.12 6.46
CA ARG A 69 11.77 6.25 5.08
C ARG A 69 10.59 5.33 4.83
N LEU A 70 9.48 5.88 4.35
CA LEU A 70 8.32 5.12 3.89
C LEU A 70 8.64 4.36 2.59
N LEU A 71 8.36 3.07 2.58
CA LEU A 71 8.48 2.22 1.39
C LEU A 71 7.11 2.01 0.73
N GLU A 72 7.08 1.40 -0.44
CA GLU A 72 5.84 0.95 -1.05
C GLU A 72 5.13 -0.07 -0.12
N PRO A 73 3.79 0.01 0.05
CA PRO A 73 3.07 -0.82 1.02
C PRO A 73 3.24 -2.32 0.78
N ILE A 74 3.17 -2.76 -0.48
CA ILE A 74 3.30 -4.18 -0.86
C ILE A 74 4.58 -4.34 -1.68
N PRO A 75 5.61 -5.03 -1.15
CA PRO A 75 6.76 -5.38 -1.97
C PRO A 75 6.34 -6.40 -3.02
N ASN A 76 6.82 -6.20 -4.25
CA ASN A 76 6.78 -7.24 -5.28
C ASN A 76 5.36 -7.81 -5.54
N PRO A 77 4.35 -6.98 -5.85
CA PRO A 77 3.02 -7.48 -6.17
C PRO A 77 3.03 -8.28 -7.47
N SER A 78 2.12 -9.25 -7.58
CA SER A 78 2.03 -10.09 -8.78
C SER A 78 1.44 -9.33 -9.98
N LYS A 79 0.54 -8.38 -9.72
CA LYS A 79 -0.13 -7.55 -10.71
C LYS A 79 -0.32 -6.14 -10.15
N ILE A 80 -0.23 -5.14 -11.03
CA ILE A 80 -0.74 -3.80 -10.79
C ILE A 80 -1.71 -3.52 -11.92
N ILE A 81 -2.99 -3.39 -11.57
CA ILE A 81 -4.10 -3.24 -12.49
C ILE A 81 -4.57 -1.80 -12.35
N CYS A 82 -4.49 -1.04 -13.42
CA CYS A 82 -4.88 0.36 -13.46
C CYS A 82 -6.19 0.50 -14.24
N LEU A 83 -6.99 1.49 -13.85
CA LEU A 83 -8.25 1.85 -14.50
C LEU A 83 -8.05 3.19 -15.19
N THR A 84 -8.56 3.35 -16.41
CA THR A 84 -8.56 4.65 -17.10
C THR A 84 -9.97 5.23 -17.16
N PHE A 85 -10.04 6.56 -17.24
CA PHE A 85 -11.27 7.35 -17.38
C PHE A 85 -12.32 7.13 -16.27
N ASN A 86 -11.89 6.65 -15.10
CA ASN A 86 -12.78 6.37 -13.97
C ASN A 86 -13.25 7.62 -13.19
N TYR A 87 -12.81 8.81 -13.64
CA TYR A 87 -13.29 10.11 -13.17
C TYR A 87 -13.84 10.90 -14.37
N PRO A 88 -15.18 11.07 -14.50
CA PRO A 88 -15.79 11.64 -15.70
C PRO A 88 -15.31 13.04 -16.08
N ASN A 89 -14.93 13.85 -15.09
CA ASN A 89 -14.38 15.19 -15.34
C ASN A 89 -12.99 15.12 -15.98
N HIS A 90 -12.13 14.20 -15.51
CA HIS A 90 -10.80 14.01 -16.07
C HIS A 90 -10.86 13.45 -17.50
N ALA A 91 -11.81 12.54 -17.78
CA ALA A 91 -12.03 12.05 -19.14
C ALA A 91 -12.39 13.18 -20.12
N LYS A 92 -13.25 14.11 -19.69
CA LYS A 92 -13.63 15.30 -20.49
C LYS A 92 -12.46 16.22 -20.79
N GLU A 93 -11.53 16.41 -19.84
CA GLU A 93 -10.32 17.24 -20.05
C GLU A 93 -9.47 16.72 -21.22
N GLN A 94 -9.43 15.40 -21.41
CA GLN A 94 -8.71 14.77 -22.51
C GLN A 94 -9.54 14.65 -23.80
N ASN A 95 -10.76 15.22 -23.85
CA ASN A 95 -11.74 15.04 -24.92
C ASN A 95 -12.11 13.56 -25.15
N LEU A 96 -12.14 12.77 -24.08
CA LEU A 96 -12.49 11.36 -24.10
C LEU A 96 -13.83 11.14 -23.41
N THR A 97 -14.55 10.12 -23.86
CA THR A 97 -15.83 9.72 -23.27
C THR A 97 -15.58 8.61 -22.28
N SER A 98 -16.12 8.74 -21.07
CA SER A 98 -16.17 7.62 -20.12
C SER A 98 -16.91 6.45 -20.77
N THR A 99 -16.33 5.26 -20.71
CA THR A 99 -16.94 4.03 -21.21
C THR A 99 -17.86 3.42 -20.15
N GLU A 100 -18.87 2.66 -20.59
CA GLU A 100 -19.72 1.88 -19.67
C GLU A 100 -18.94 0.75 -19.01
N ASP A 101 -18.07 0.09 -19.78
CA ASP A 101 -17.16 -0.93 -19.27
C ASP A 101 -15.83 -0.32 -18.79
N PRO A 102 -15.23 -0.84 -17.70
CA PRO A 102 -13.92 -0.40 -17.25
C PRO A 102 -12.83 -0.70 -18.29
N VAL A 103 -12.05 0.32 -18.65
CA VAL A 103 -10.86 0.13 -19.46
C VAL A 103 -9.67 -0.09 -18.52
N ILE A 104 -9.01 -1.24 -18.70
CA ILE A 104 -7.98 -1.73 -17.79
C ILE A 104 -6.65 -1.86 -18.53
N PHE A 105 -5.57 -1.46 -17.88
CA PHE A 105 -4.20 -1.73 -18.35
C PHE A 105 -3.30 -2.19 -17.20
N PHE A 106 -2.16 -2.78 -17.55
CA PHE A 106 -1.18 -3.26 -16.58
C PHE A 106 -0.01 -2.30 -16.46
N LYS A 107 0.34 -1.96 -15.22
CA LYS A 107 1.61 -1.29 -14.91
C LYS A 107 2.62 -2.36 -14.47
N PRO A 108 3.85 -2.39 -15.03
CA PRO A 108 4.84 -3.35 -14.59
C PRO A 108 5.21 -3.10 -13.12
N ARG A 109 5.33 -4.18 -12.33
CA ARG A 109 5.69 -4.08 -10.90
C ARG A 109 7.02 -3.37 -10.63
N THR A 110 7.92 -3.35 -11.61
CA THR A 110 9.21 -2.64 -11.55
C THR A 110 9.07 -1.12 -11.59
N ALA A 111 7.88 -0.58 -11.87
CA ALA A 111 7.59 0.84 -11.83
C ALA A 111 7.20 1.35 -10.43
N LEU A 112 7.06 0.47 -9.43
CA LEU A 112 6.77 0.87 -8.05
C LEU A 112 8.00 1.49 -7.39
N CYS A 113 7.76 2.54 -6.60
CA CYS A 113 8.74 3.12 -5.70
C CYS A 113 8.05 3.59 -4.41
N GLY A 114 8.83 3.75 -3.34
CA GLY A 114 8.33 4.22 -2.05
C GLY A 114 8.07 5.73 -2.04
N THR A 115 7.30 6.19 -1.06
CA THR A 115 7.00 7.63 -0.86
C THR A 115 8.29 8.45 -0.75
N GLY A 116 8.35 9.57 -1.48
CA GLY A 116 9.52 10.45 -1.51
C GLY A 116 10.68 9.95 -2.37
N SER A 117 10.51 8.84 -3.11
CA SER A 117 11.50 8.40 -4.10
C SER A 117 11.56 9.36 -5.28
N ASN A 118 12.76 9.52 -5.85
CA ASN A 118 12.93 10.30 -7.07
C ASN A 118 12.31 9.58 -8.27
N ILE A 119 11.54 10.33 -9.07
CA ILE A 119 11.10 9.89 -10.39
C ILE A 119 12.15 10.34 -11.41
N ILE A 120 12.92 9.40 -11.94
CA ILE A 120 13.95 9.69 -12.94
C ILE A 120 13.29 9.74 -14.32
N CYS A 121 13.20 10.94 -14.90
CA CYS A 121 12.69 11.15 -16.25
C CYS A 121 13.79 10.85 -17.28
N PRO A 122 13.65 9.82 -18.13
CA PRO A 122 14.62 9.56 -19.20
C PRO A 122 14.67 10.70 -20.21
N SER A 123 15.84 10.94 -20.81
CA SER A 123 16.06 12.08 -21.72
C SER A 123 15.20 12.08 -23.00
N PHE A 124 14.65 10.94 -23.38
CA PHE A 124 13.78 10.81 -24.55
C PHE A 124 12.30 11.12 -24.26
N VAL A 125 11.91 11.25 -22.99
CA VAL A 125 10.52 11.58 -22.62
C VAL A 125 10.24 13.05 -22.93
N LYS A 126 9.22 13.28 -23.75
CA LYS A 126 8.81 14.63 -24.17
C LYS A 126 7.79 15.29 -23.23
N GLN A 127 6.97 14.46 -22.57
CA GLN A 127 5.95 14.90 -21.64
C GLN A 127 5.89 13.87 -20.51
N LEU A 128 6.25 14.32 -19.31
CA LEU A 128 6.07 13.59 -18.08
C LEU A 128 4.88 14.21 -17.36
N ASP A 129 3.92 13.38 -16.97
CA ASP A 129 2.68 13.81 -16.35
C ASP A 129 2.43 13.08 -15.03
N TYR A 130 1.52 13.60 -14.22
CA TYR A 130 1.15 13.03 -12.92
C TYR A 130 -0.33 12.64 -12.88
N GLU A 131 -0.62 11.52 -12.23
CA GLU A 131 -1.99 11.09 -11.93
C GLU A 131 -2.06 10.73 -10.44
N ILE A 132 -3.05 11.31 -9.75
CA ILE A 132 -3.33 10.97 -8.35
C ILE A 132 -4.46 9.95 -8.37
N GLU A 133 -4.15 8.74 -7.89
CA GLU A 133 -5.08 7.62 -7.90
C GLU A 133 -5.27 7.02 -6.51
N LEU A 134 -6.45 6.43 -6.28
CA LEU A 134 -6.69 5.53 -5.16
C LEU A 134 -6.20 4.12 -5.53
N ALA A 135 -5.24 3.61 -4.77
CA ALA A 135 -4.83 2.21 -4.89
C ALA A 135 -5.63 1.33 -3.92
N ILE A 136 -6.17 0.23 -4.44
CA ILE A 136 -6.82 -0.82 -3.66
C ILE A 136 -5.86 -2.02 -3.60
N ILE A 137 -5.61 -2.53 -2.39
CA ILE A 137 -4.83 -3.75 -2.18
C ILE A 137 -5.82 -4.91 -2.08
N ILE A 138 -5.60 -5.98 -2.85
CA ILE A 138 -6.43 -7.18 -2.79
C ILE A 138 -5.77 -8.16 -1.83
N GLY A 139 -6.40 -8.41 -0.68
CA GLY A 139 -5.89 -9.26 0.39
C GLY A 139 -6.20 -10.74 0.25
N LYS A 140 -7.15 -11.13 -0.61
CA LYS A 140 -7.53 -12.53 -0.82
C LYS A 140 -7.54 -12.91 -2.30
N THR A 141 -7.13 -14.14 -2.61
CA THR A 141 -7.27 -14.67 -3.97
C THR A 141 -8.76 -14.76 -4.32
N CYS A 142 -9.16 -14.13 -5.42
CA CYS A 142 -10.56 -13.95 -5.76
C CYS A 142 -10.81 -14.18 -7.27
N LYS A 143 -11.99 -14.71 -7.60
CA LYS A 143 -12.45 -14.94 -8.99
C LYS A 143 -13.98 -14.90 -9.02
N ASN A 144 -14.56 -14.20 -9.99
CA ASN A 144 -16.02 -14.10 -10.18
C ASN A 144 -16.76 -13.69 -8.88
N VAL A 145 -16.21 -12.72 -8.16
CA VAL A 145 -16.81 -12.22 -6.90
C VAL A 145 -18.01 -11.34 -7.24
N ALA A 146 -19.13 -11.57 -6.56
CA ALA A 146 -20.29 -10.70 -6.66
C ALA A 146 -19.96 -9.31 -6.13
N GLU A 147 -20.53 -8.26 -6.73
CA GLU A 147 -20.22 -6.86 -6.37
C GLU A 147 -20.41 -6.58 -4.87
N ASP A 148 -21.49 -7.11 -4.28
CA ASP A 148 -21.83 -6.98 -2.86
C ASP A 148 -20.89 -7.74 -1.90
N LYS A 149 -20.04 -8.61 -2.44
CA LYS A 149 -18.99 -9.36 -1.70
C LYS A 149 -17.58 -8.87 -2.01
N SER A 150 -17.43 -7.89 -2.88
CA SER A 150 -16.10 -7.39 -3.30
C SER A 150 -15.27 -6.86 -2.13
N ILE A 151 -15.93 -6.24 -1.14
CA ILE A 151 -15.27 -5.68 0.06
C ILE A 151 -14.54 -6.74 0.90
N ASP A 152 -14.99 -7.99 0.86
CA ASP A 152 -14.37 -9.08 1.62
C ASP A 152 -12.99 -9.50 1.06
N CYS A 153 -12.65 -9.03 -0.15
CA CYS A 153 -11.39 -9.29 -0.84
C CYS A 153 -10.33 -8.20 -0.65
N ILE A 154 -10.70 -7.06 -0.05
CA ILE A 154 -9.84 -5.88 0.15
C ILE A 154 -9.14 -5.98 1.50
#